data_AF-A0A2H3IWJ1-F1
#
_entry.id   AF-A0A2H3IWJ1-F1
#
_cell.length_a   1.000
_cell.length_b   1.000
_cell.length_c   1.000
_cell.angle_alpha   90.00
_cell.angle_beta   90.00
_cell.angle_gamma   90.00
#
_symmetry.space_group_name_H-M   'P 1'
#
loop_
_entity.id
_entity.type
_entity.pdbx_description
1 polymer ?
#
loop_
_entity_poly.entity_id
_entity_poly.type
_entity_poly.pdbx_seq_one_letter_code
_entity_poly.pdbx_strand_id
1 'polypeptide(L)'
;MSQAPASVPGELGADAPRPYTQNVPDNLRRANARLQFPPSYVVVGVYRLATDKSLSVPAWKKCQHGVVRGIGIGLVWAVTTFRLQRVFVETFLMHSSRVTGLSSETILGFRVPFDLPTYATLFFVSSQVSVLVSYFISHGLRVARQRAYAQTIESRGKGVDFWQPYVEEWDVPPAPPPRGLGHYASGAFGRMAFRLALIPVETVPLVGIMISAWLRALGTARYLHKEYFKAKGMTTEQITVFIEERKWDYRAFGFAAALLERVPLLGLVFSVSNQIGAAMWAVDLEKRQHYVAEVKAGESAKEK
;
A
#
# COMPACT_ATOMS: atom_id res chain seq x y z
N MET A 1 -26.12 -32.31 10.30
CA MET A 1 -24.86 -32.18 9.55
C MET A 1 -23.73 -32.12 10.57
N SER A 2 -22.96 -33.20 10.70
CA SER A 2 -21.79 -33.22 11.60
C SER A 2 -20.78 -32.19 11.10
N GLN A 3 -20.43 -31.20 11.92
CA GLN A 3 -19.33 -30.31 11.59
C GLN A 3 -18.06 -31.16 11.52
N ALA A 4 -17.36 -31.13 10.39
CA ALA A 4 -16.04 -31.76 10.27
C ALA A 4 -15.10 -31.13 11.33
N PRO A 5 -14.22 -31.91 11.96
CA PRO A 5 -13.26 -31.38 12.92
C PRO A 5 -12.44 -30.24 12.28
N ALA A 6 -12.12 -29.23 13.07
CA ALA A 6 -11.30 -28.12 12.66
C ALA A 6 -9.88 -28.61 12.32
N SER A 7 -9.57 -28.83 11.04
CA SER A 7 -8.22 -29.17 10.61
C SER A 7 -7.31 -27.95 10.64
N VAL A 8 -6.08 -28.13 11.12
CA VAL A 8 -5.02 -27.10 11.17
C VAL A 8 -4.25 -27.13 9.83
N PRO A 9 -3.73 -26.00 9.30
CA PRO A 9 -2.93 -26.06 8.08
C PRO A 9 -1.67 -26.91 8.29
N GLY A 10 -1.41 -27.87 7.41
CA GLY A 10 -0.21 -28.71 7.48
C GLY A 10 -0.38 -30.07 8.16
N GLU A 11 -1.60 -30.42 8.60
CA GLU A 11 -1.92 -31.70 9.23
C GLU A 11 -1.44 -32.90 8.37
N LEU A 12 -0.80 -33.89 9.01
CA LEU A 12 -0.22 -35.07 8.38
C LEU A 12 -1.27 -35.87 7.57
N GLY A 13 -1.14 -35.85 6.24
CA GLY A 13 -1.96 -36.65 5.32
C GLY A 13 -3.04 -35.89 4.54
N ALA A 14 -3.22 -34.59 4.79
CA ALA A 14 -4.09 -33.74 3.97
C ALA A 14 -3.27 -32.99 2.88
N ASP A 15 -3.79 -32.92 1.65
CA ASP A 15 -3.28 -31.98 0.65
C ASP A 15 -3.27 -30.57 1.28
N ALA A 16 -2.11 -29.91 1.31
CA ALA A 16 -1.93 -28.61 1.94
C ALA A 16 -3.09 -27.65 1.59
N PRO A 17 -4.05 -27.40 2.50
CA PRO A 17 -5.23 -26.63 2.16
C PRO A 17 -4.81 -25.19 1.89
N ARG A 18 -5.45 -24.55 0.89
CA ARG A 18 -5.26 -23.11 0.68
C ARG A 18 -5.53 -22.37 2.01
N PRO A 19 -4.77 -21.33 2.37
CA PRO A 19 -5.02 -20.57 3.59
C PRO A 19 -6.50 -20.18 3.71
N TYR A 20 -7.04 -20.25 4.93
CA TYR A 20 -8.41 -19.80 5.27
C TYR A 20 -9.58 -20.65 4.75
N THR A 21 -9.38 -21.86 4.23
CA THR A 21 -10.49 -22.73 3.78
C THR A 21 -11.14 -23.55 4.91
N GLN A 22 -10.58 -23.49 6.11
CA GLN A 22 -11.02 -24.26 7.27
C GLN A 22 -12.37 -23.79 7.80
N ASN A 23 -13.13 -24.74 8.35
CA ASN A 23 -14.32 -24.44 9.13
C ASN A 23 -13.91 -23.80 10.46
N VAL A 24 -14.00 -22.48 10.52
CA VAL A 24 -13.77 -21.71 11.75
C VAL A 24 -15.09 -21.49 12.50
N PRO A 25 -15.05 -21.27 13.82
CA PRO A 25 -16.23 -20.92 14.60
C PRO A 25 -16.94 -19.67 14.08
N ASP A 26 -18.24 -19.54 14.37
CA ASP A 26 -19.12 -18.52 13.77
C ASP A 26 -18.67 -17.08 14.01
N ASN A 27 -18.07 -16.80 15.17
CA ASN A 27 -17.50 -15.51 15.51
C ASN A 27 -16.32 -15.10 14.60
N LEU A 28 -15.59 -16.07 14.03
CA LEU A 28 -14.42 -15.87 13.16
C LEU A 28 -14.75 -15.95 11.67
N ARG A 29 -15.89 -16.50 11.29
CA ARG A 29 -16.29 -16.72 9.90
C ARG A 29 -16.15 -15.47 9.02
N ARG A 30 -16.59 -14.30 9.52
CA ARG A 30 -16.48 -13.01 8.80
C ARG A 30 -15.05 -12.49 8.66
N ALA A 31 -14.18 -12.79 9.61
CA ALA A 31 -12.76 -12.44 9.52
C ALA A 31 -12.08 -13.36 8.51
N ASN A 32 -12.33 -14.67 8.61
CA ASN A 32 -11.77 -15.68 7.74
C ASN A 32 -12.15 -15.47 6.26
N ALA A 33 -13.42 -15.14 5.98
CA ALA A 33 -13.88 -14.80 4.63
C ALA A 33 -13.14 -13.58 4.02
N ARG A 34 -12.77 -12.59 4.85
CA ARG A 34 -12.00 -11.42 4.39
C ARG A 34 -10.53 -11.74 4.18
N LEU A 35 -9.96 -12.64 4.98
CA LEU A 35 -8.60 -13.13 4.81
C LEU A 35 -8.38 -13.87 3.49
N GLN A 36 -9.41 -14.56 2.97
CA GLN A 36 -9.38 -15.21 1.64
C GLN A 36 -9.19 -14.21 0.48
N PHE A 37 -9.56 -12.94 0.66
CA PHE A 37 -9.41 -11.91 -0.36
C PHE A 37 -8.82 -10.62 0.24
N PRO A 38 -7.49 -10.59 0.48
CA PRO A 38 -6.81 -9.46 1.10
C PRO A 38 -6.97 -8.10 0.39
N PRO A 39 -7.12 -8.00 -0.95
CA PRO A 39 -7.43 -6.72 -1.59
C PRO A 39 -8.68 -6.02 -1.05
N SER A 40 -9.62 -6.75 -0.44
CA SER A 40 -10.78 -6.16 0.23
C SER A 40 -10.41 -5.18 1.35
N TYR A 41 -9.29 -5.38 2.05
CA TYR A 41 -8.84 -4.50 3.12
C TYR A 41 -8.46 -3.10 2.61
N VAL A 42 -8.03 -2.99 1.35
CA VAL A 42 -7.78 -1.70 0.70
C VAL A 42 -9.08 -0.90 0.59
N VAL A 43 -10.16 -1.56 0.15
CA VAL A 43 -11.49 -0.94 0.06
C VAL A 43 -12.03 -0.58 1.43
N VAL A 44 -11.89 -1.48 2.42
CA VAL A 44 -12.27 -1.20 3.82
C VAL A 44 -11.51 0.01 4.37
N GLY A 45 -10.23 0.13 4.06
CA GLY A 45 -9.41 1.27 4.45
C GLY A 45 -9.95 2.59 3.87
N VAL A 46 -10.31 2.60 2.59
CA VAL A 46 -10.90 3.77 1.92
C VAL A 46 -12.24 4.14 2.53
N TYR A 47 -13.12 3.14 2.68
CA TYR A 47 -14.42 3.31 3.30
C TYR A 47 -14.29 3.91 4.71
N ARG A 48 -13.44 3.33 5.56
CA ARG A 48 -13.23 3.83 6.93
C ARG A 48 -12.65 5.23 6.96
N LEU A 49 -11.69 5.55 6.09
CA LEU A 49 -11.15 6.91 6.01
C LEU A 49 -12.24 7.92 5.62
N ALA A 50 -13.16 7.55 4.72
CA ALA A 50 -14.24 8.41 4.28
C ALA A 50 -15.35 8.58 5.34
N THR A 51 -15.73 7.50 6.04
CA THR A 51 -16.87 7.52 6.97
C THR A 51 -16.49 7.91 8.40
N ASP A 52 -15.30 7.53 8.86
CA ASP A 52 -14.90 7.69 10.26
C ASP A 52 -14.19 9.03 10.48
N LYS A 53 -14.91 9.98 11.10
CA LYS A 53 -14.35 11.30 11.44
C LYS A 53 -13.22 11.22 12.46
N SER A 54 -13.18 10.17 13.28
CA SER A 54 -12.10 9.98 14.27
C SER A 54 -10.76 9.68 13.60
N LEU A 55 -10.78 9.15 12.36
CA LEU A 55 -9.60 8.82 11.57
C LEU A 55 -9.25 9.94 10.57
N SER A 56 -10.23 10.47 9.85
CA SER A 56 -9.99 11.48 8.80
C SER A 56 -9.58 12.84 9.35
N VAL A 57 -10.22 13.32 10.42
CA VAL A 57 -9.96 14.66 10.98
C VAL A 57 -8.53 14.79 11.49
N PRO A 58 -7.99 13.84 12.30
CA PRO A 58 -6.62 13.92 12.78
C PRO A 58 -5.59 13.76 11.64
N ALA A 59 -5.87 12.90 10.67
CA ALA A 59 -5.03 12.73 9.49
C ALA A 59 -4.94 14.04 8.67
N TRP A 60 -6.08 14.69 8.43
CA TRP A 60 -6.15 15.97 7.72
C TRP A 60 -5.43 17.08 8.48
N LYS A 61 -5.70 17.25 9.79
CA LYS A 61 -5.06 18.29 10.61
C LYS A 61 -3.53 18.22 10.56
N LYS A 62 -2.96 17.02 10.48
CA LYS A 62 -1.50 16.84 10.35
C LYS A 62 -0.94 17.18 8.97
N CYS A 63 -1.74 17.03 7.92
CA CYS A 63 -1.33 17.37 6.56
C CYS A 63 -1.63 18.82 6.18
N GLN A 64 -2.61 19.47 6.83
CA GLN A 64 -3.14 20.79 6.47
C GLN A 64 -2.05 21.85 6.29
N HIS A 65 -1.15 22.02 7.26
CA HIS A 65 -0.08 23.01 7.14
C HIS A 65 0.89 22.71 5.98
N GLY A 66 1.16 21.44 5.71
CA GLY A 66 1.97 21.00 4.56
C GLY A 66 1.28 21.31 3.24
N VAL A 67 -0.03 21.06 3.14
CA VAL A 67 -0.84 21.40 1.96
C VAL A 67 -0.83 22.90 1.70
N VAL A 68 -1.13 23.72 2.72
CA VAL A 68 -1.19 25.18 2.59
C VAL A 68 0.17 25.75 2.18
N ARG A 69 1.26 25.31 2.81
CA ARG A 69 2.62 25.74 2.44
C ARG A 69 2.99 25.29 1.03
N GLY A 70 2.67 24.05 0.67
CA GLY A 70 2.96 23.50 -0.65
C GLY A 70 2.23 24.23 -1.78
N ILE A 71 0.94 24.51 -1.59
CA ILE A 71 0.14 25.30 -2.55
C ILE A 71 0.65 26.75 -2.59
N GLY A 72 0.88 27.38 -1.44
CA GLY A 72 1.36 28.77 -1.39
C GLY A 72 2.70 28.95 -2.08
N ILE A 73 3.70 28.12 -1.75
CA ILE A 73 5.03 28.15 -2.37
C ILE A 73 4.94 27.75 -3.85
N GLY A 74 4.12 26.75 -4.18
CA GLY A 74 3.88 26.33 -5.55
C GLY A 74 3.28 27.44 -6.43
N LEU A 75 2.34 28.23 -5.90
CA LEU A 75 1.77 29.37 -6.60
C LEU A 75 2.80 30.50 -6.79
N VAL A 76 3.56 30.83 -5.76
CA VAL A 76 4.65 31.82 -5.86
C VAL A 76 5.67 31.38 -6.91
N TRP A 77 6.08 30.11 -6.90
CA TRP A 77 6.98 29.53 -7.89
C TRP A 77 6.39 29.61 -9.30
N ALA A 78 5.14 29.19 -9.46
CA ALA A 78 4.43 29.22 -10.73
C ALA A 78 4.39 30.63 -11.32
N VAL A 79 3.99 31.63 -10.54
CA VAL A 79 3.85 33.02 -11.01
C VAL A 79 5.21 33.65 -11.33
N THR A 80 6.20 33.48 -10.45
CA THR A 80 7.52 34.11 -10.62
C THR A 80 8.31 33.52 -11.78
N THR A 81 8.16 32.22 -12.04
CA THR A 81 8.90 31.52 -13.10
C THR A 81 8.13 31.39 -14.41
N PHE A 82 6.82 31.71 -14.45
CA PHE A 82 5.95 31.47 -15.61
C PHE A 82 6.50 31.99 -16.92
N ARG A 83 6.98 33.24 -16.94
CA ARG A 83 7.50 33.89 -18.15
C ARG A 83 8.74 33.18 -18.68
N LEU A 84 9.68 32.86 -17.79
CA LEU A 84 10.90 32.13 -18.14
C LEU A 84 10.59 30.71 -18.62
N GLN A 85 9.66 30.03 -17.94
CA GLN A 85 9.24 28.68 -18.30
C GLN A 85 8.51 28.64 -19.64
N ARG A 86 7.70 29.66 -19.97
CA ARG A 86 7.05 29.77 -21.28
C ARG A 86 8.08 29.86 -22.40
N VAL A 87 9.07 30.75 -22.27
CA VAL A 87 10.14 30.90 -23.26
C VAL A 87 10.92 29.59 -23.43
N PHE A 88 11.20 28.89 -22.34
CA PHE A 88 11.86 27.58 -22.37
C PHE A 88 11.00 26.51 -23.09
N VAL A 89 9.71 26.42 -22.76
CA VAL A 89 8.79 25.45 -23.37
C VAL A 89 8.63 25.70 -24.87
N GLU A 90 8.46 26.96 -25.24
CA GLU A 90 8.33 27.39 -26.63
C GLU A 90 9.57 27.06 -27.45
N THR A 91 10.76 27.40 -26.94
CA THR A 91 12.03 27.19 -27.66
C THR A 91 12.44 25.71 -27.70
N PHE A 92 12.27 24.96 -26.60
CA PHE A 92 12.86 23.64 -26.45
C PHE A 92 11.85 22.49 -26.56
N LEU A 93 10.72 22.57 -25.84
CA LEU A 93 9.76 21.45 -25.76
C LEU A 93 8.89 21.35 -27.00
N MET A 94 8.46 22.46 -27.60
CA MET A 94 7.65 22.41 -28.83
C MET A 94 8.44 22.02 -30.07
N HIS A 95 9.75 22.27 -30.09
CA HIS A 95 10.65 21.82 -31.17
C HIS A 95 11.02 20.33 -31.05
N SER A 96 10.62 19.66 -29.96
CA SER A 96 10.85 18.23 -29.77
C SER A 96 9.82 17.39 -30.54
N SER A 97 10.30 16.35 -31.22
CA SER A 97 9.50 15.43 -32.06
C SER A 97 8.33 14.74 -31.34
N ARG A 98 8.30 14.76 -30.01
CA ARG A 98 7.19 14.23 -29.20
C ARG A 98 5.97 15.16 -29.08
N VAL A 99 6.13 16.46 -29.36
CA VAL A 99 5.09 17.49 -29.18
C VAL A 99 4.66 18.10 -30.52
N THR A 100 5.49 18.01 -31.55
CA THR A 100 5.21 18.48 -32.91
C THR A 100 4.02 17.80 -33.60
N GLY A 101 3.57 16.64 -33.11
CA GLY A 101 2.35 15.96 -33.58
C GLY A 101 1.02 16.53 -33.04
N LEU A 102 1.07 17.50 -32.11
CA LEU A 102 -0.10 18.20 -31.55
C LEU A 102 -0.30 19.58 -32.19
N SER A 103 0.24 19.81 -33.39
CA SER A 103 0.28 21.10 -34.11
C SER A 103 -1.07 21.65 -34.57
N SER A 104 -2.19 21.01 -34.22
CA SER A 104 -3.51 21.60 -34.43
C SER A 104 -3.92 22.37 -33.17
N GLU A 105 -4.58 23.51 -33.32
CA GLU A 105 -5.16 24.33 -32.23
C GLU A 105 -6.26 23.59 -31.42
N THR A 106 -6.34 22.26 -31.59
CA THR A 106 -7.41 21.41 -31.14
C THR A 106 -6.81 20.22 -30.39
N ILE A 107 -6.95 20.20 -29.07
CA ILE A 107 -6.54 19.06 -28.23
C ILE A 107 -7.80 18.22 -28.01
N LEU A 108 -7.78 16.95 -28.43
CA LEU A 108 -8.93 16.03 -28.31
C LEU A 108 -10.23 16.57 -28.95
N GLY A 109 -10.13 17.37 -30.02
CA GLY A 109 -11.30 17.95 -30.70
C GLY A 109 -11.86 19.24 -30.07
N PHE A 110 -11.30 19.71 -28.95
CA PHE A 110 -11.66 20.98 -28.33
C PHE A 110 -10.65 22.08 -28.64
N ARG A 111 -11.14 23.25 -29.07
CA ARG A 111 -10.31 24.46 -29.16
C ARG A 111 -9.97 24.93 -27.75
N VAL A 112 -8.69 25.02 -27.47
CA VAL A 112 -8.20 25.52 -26.18
C VAL A 112 -8.37 27.05 -26.11
N PRO A 113 -8.73 27.62 -24.95
CA PRO A 113 -8.92 29.07 -24.80
C PRO A 113 -7.61 29.88 -24.80
N PHE A 114 -6.44 29.22 -24.89
CA PHE A 114 -5.11 29.82 -24.83
C PHE A 114 -4.19 29.22 -25.90
N ASP A 115 -3.14 29.95 -26.26
CA ASP A 115 -2.07 29.46 -27.15
C ASP A 115 -1.50 28.11 -26.67
N LEU A 116 -1.16 27.23 -27.61
CA LEU A 116 -0.54 25.93 -27.32
C LEU A 116 0.71 26.00 -26.41
N PRO A 117 1.65 26.97 -26.56
CA PRO A 117 2.77 27.12 -25.63
C PRO A 117 2.33 27.47 -24.21
N THR A 118 1.29 28.30 -24.06
CA THR A 118 0.73 28.69 -22.76
C THR A 118 0.15 27.48 -22.05
N TYR A 119 -0.59 26.64 -22.78
CA TYR A 119 -1.12 25.38 -22.25
C TYR A 119 -0.01 24.40 -21.84
N ALA A 120 0.99 24.18 -22.71
CA ALA A 120 2.13 23.32 -22.42
C ALA A 120 2.91 23.81 -21.19
N THR A 121 3.08 25.12 -21.04
CA THR A 121 3.70 25.74 -19.87
C THR A 121 2.88 25.49 -18.61
N LEU A 122 1.55 25.67 -18.65
CA LEU A 122 0.68 25.37 -17.51
C LEU A 122 0.78 23.91 -17.06
N PHE A 123 0.81 22.96 -18.00
CA PHE A 123 1.02 21.54 -17.69
C PHE A 123 2.40 21.29 -17.05
N PHE A 124 3.45 21.87 -17.63
CA PHE A 124 4.81 21.77 -17.13
C PHE A 124 4.93 22.33 -15.70
N VAL A 125 4.41 23.53 -15.45
CA VAL A 125 4.38 24.15 -14.11
C VAL A 125 3.56 23.31 -13.13
N SER A 126 2.39 22.81 -13.55
CA SER A 126 1.50 21.99 -12.71
C SER A 126 2.20 20.73 -12.18
N SER A 127 3.03 20.10 -13.01
CA SER A 127 3.85 18.95 -12.58
C SER A 127 4.83 19.32 -11.46
N GLN A 128 5.47 20.50 -11.55
CA GLN A 128 6.40 21.00 -10.54
C GLN A 128 5.67 21.40 -9.25
N VAL A 129 4.52 22.07 -9.37
CA VAL A 129 3.67 22.41 -8.22
C VAL A 129 3.22 21.13 -7.50
N SER A 130 2.86 20.09 -8.24
CA SER A 130 2.50 18.79 -7.66
C SER A 130 3.65 18.16 -6.87
N VAL A 131 4.88 18.29 -7.34
CA VAL A 131 6.09 17.84 -6.62
C VAL A 131 6.31 18.66 -5.34
N LEU A 132 6.18 19.99 -5.40
CA LEU A 132 6.30 20.86 -4.23
C LEU A 132 5.26 20.54 -3.17
N VAL A 133 3.99 20.43 -3.56
CA VAL A 133 2.88 20.04 -2.69
C VAL A 133 3.16 18.69 -2.03
N SER A 134 3.57 17.70 -2.83
CA SER A 134 3.90 16.36 -2.32
C SER A 134 5.07 16.38 -1.33
N TYR A 135 6.10 17.19 -1.59
CA TYR A 135 7.25 17.36 -0.70
C TYR A 135 6.82 17.89 0.67
N PHE A 136 6.07 19.00 0.72
CA PHE A 136 5.63 19.61 1.98
C PHE A 136 4.64 18.73 2.76
N ILE A 137 3.82 17.94 2.07
CA ILE A 137 2.89 17.00 2.70
C ILE A 137 3.61 15.77 3.25
N SER A 138 4.71 15.33 2.63
CA SER A 138 5.36 14.03 2.90
C SER A 138 5.66 13.76 4.38
N HIS A 139 6.11 14.78 5.12
CA HIS A 139 6.42 14.66 6.54
C HIS A 139 5.13 14.44 7.37
N GLY A 140 4.14 15.32 7.19
CA GLY A 140 2.84 15.21 7.87
C GLY A 140 2.13 13.90 7.55
N LEU A 141 2.27 13.42 6.31
CA LEU A 141 1.68 12.17 5.84
C LEU A 141 2.27 10.94 6.53
N ARG A 142 3.58 10.93 6.79
CA ARG A 142 4.22 9.84 7.56
C ARG A 142 3.62 9.72 8.96
N VAL A 143 3.43 10.85 9.64
CA VAL A 143 2.82 10.90 10.97
C VAL A 143 1.33 10.54 10.91
N ALA A 144 0.60 11.03 9.90
CA ALA A 144 -0.82 10.73 9.70
C ALA A 144 -1.06 9.23 9.52
N ARG A 145 -0.20 8.52 8.76
CA ARG A 145 -0.29 7.06 8.60
C ARG A 145 -0.13 6.31 9.92
N GLN A 146 0.92 6.64 10.70
CA GLN A 146 1.14 6.00 12.00
C GLN A 146 -0.03 6.24 12.97
N ARG A 147 -0.54 7.46 13.01
CA ARG A 147 -1.70 7.82 13.84
C ARG A 147 -2.96 7.10 13.38
N ALA A 148 -3.22 7.05 12.08
CA ALA A 148 -4.37 6.34 11.52
C ALA A 148 -4.32 4.84 11.87
N TYR A 149 -3.14 4.21 11.81
CA TYR A 149 -2.97 2.83 12.29
C TYR A 149 -3.35 2.69 13.77
N ALA A 150 -2.74 3.50 14.64
CA ALA A 150 -2.98 3.44 16.08
C ALA A 150 -4.45 3.65 16.45
N GLN A 151 -5.09 4.67 15.90
CA GLN A 151 -6.52 4.94 16.13
C GLN A 151 -7.42 3.84 15.56
N THR A 152 -7.00 3.18 14.47
CA THR A 152 -7.74 2.04 13.93
C THR A 152 -7.73 0.86 14.91
N ILE A 153 -6.61 0.59 15.57
CA ILE A 153 -6.51 -0.44 16.62
C ILE A 153 -7.31 -0.03 17.86
N GLU A 154 -7.18 1.23 18.31
CA GLU A 154 -7.91 1.77 19.45
C GLU A 154 -9.43 1.69 19.26
N SER A 155 -9.93 2.04 18.07
CA SER A 155 -11.37 1.93 17.73
C SER A 155 -11.93 0.50 17.80
N ARG A 156 -11.06 -0.51 17.84
CA ARG A 156 -11.45 -1.92 17.98
C ARG A 156 -11.42 -2.39 19.43
N GLY A 157 -11.05 -1.54 20.38
CA GLY A 157 -10.94 -1.88 21.80
C GLY A 157 -9.90 -2.98 22.06
N LYS A 158 -8.88 -3.08 21.20
CA LYS A 158 -7.82 -4.09 21.33
C LYS A 158 -6.64 -3.48 22.07
N GLY A 159 -6.43 -3.96 23.30
CA GLY A 159 -5.29 -3.57 24.14
C GLY A 159 -3.98 -4.24 23.71
N VAL A 160 -2.93 -4.06 24.51
CA VAL A 160 -1.61 -4.65 24.24
C VAL A 160 -1.67 -6.18 24.32
N ASP A 161 -2.46 -6.73 25.24
CA ASP A 161 -2.63 -8.18 25.47
C ASP A 161 -3.26 -8.91 24.28
N PHE A 162 -3.88 -8.17 23.35
CA PHE A 162 -4.42 -8.75 22.13
C PHE A 162 -3.30 -9.27 21.21
N TRP A 163 -2.10 -8.71 21.26
CA TRP A 163 -1.00 -9.17 20.41
C TRP A 163 -0.23 -10.27 21.15
N GLN A 164 -0.46 -11.51 20.75
CA GLN A 164 0.25 -12.65 21.32
C GLN A 164 1.54 -12.95 20.56
N PRO A 165 2.49 -13.70 21.17
CA PRO A 165 3.67 -14.20 20.46
C PRO A 165 3.30 -14.93 19.17
N TYR A 166 4.23 -14.99 18.23
CA TYR A 166 4.03 -15.69 16.98
C TYR A 166 3.76 -17.18 17.22
N VAL A 167 2.69 -17.70 16.62
CA VAL A 167 2.37 -19.12 16.59
C VAL A 167 2.43 -19.61 15.16
N GLU A 168 3.26 -20.62 14.93
CA GLU A 168 3.46 -21.22 13.62
C GLU A 168 2.18 -21.94 13.18
N GLU A 169 1.62 -21.57 12.03
CA GLU A 169 0.35 -22.13 11.55
C GLU A 169 0.53 -23.45 10.82
N TRP A 170 1.70 -23.68 10.23
CA TRP A 170 1.99 -24.87 9.43
C TRP A 170 2.86 -25.86 10.18
N ASP A 171 2.52 -27.15 10.12
CA ASP A 171 3.37 -28.19 10.73
C ASP A 171 4.72 -28.32 10.03
N VAL A 172 4.71 -28.12 8.70
CA VAL A 172 5.93 -28.04 7.88
C VAL A 172 5.95 -26.67 7.18
N PRO A 173 6.55 -25.63 7.79
CA PRO A 173 6.60 -24.32 7.18
C PRO A 173 7.46 -24.33 5.91
N PRO A 174 7.11 -23.54 4.88
CA PRO A 174 7.95 -23.39 3.71
C PRO A 174 9.30 -22.78 4.11
N ALA A 175 10.39 -23.35 3.58
CA ALA A 175 11.72 -22.79 3.82
C ALA A 175 11.76 -21.33 3.31
N PRO A 176 12.32 -20.38 4.09
CA PRO A 176 12.45 -19.01 3.62
C PRO A 176 13.26 -19.04 2.32
N PRO A 177 12.84 -18.30 1.28
CA PRO A 177 13.56 -18.30 0.03
C PRO A 177 15.02 -17.90 0.29
N PRO A 178 16.00 -18.53 -0.38
CA PRO A 178 17.40 -18.14 -0.23
C PRO A 178 17.54 -16.63 -0.46
N ARG A 179 18.50 -15.97 0.20
CA ARG A 179 18.81 -14.53 0.04
C ARG A 179 18.95 -14.19 -1.46
N GLY A 180 17.85 -13.86 -2.10
CA GLY A 180 17.79 -13.67 -3.55
C GLY A 180 18.25 -12.28 -3.96
N LEU A 181 18.09 -11.96 -5.25
CA LEU A 181 18.39 -10.65 -5.84
C LEU A 181 17.79 -9.45 -5.07
N GLY A 182 16.71 -9.67 -4.31
CA GLY A 182 16.11 -8.66 -3.42
C GLY A 182 17.06 -8.11 -2.34
N HIS A 183 18.07 -8.88 -1.91
CA HIS A 183 19.08 -8.38 -0.98
C HIS A 183 20.00 -7.34 -1.62
N TYR A 184 20.39 -7.53 -2.88
CA TYR A 184 21.15 -6.54 -3.64
C TYR A 184 20.34 -5.28 -3.95
N ALA A 185 19.01 -5.43 -4.10
CA ALA A 185 18.09 -4.31 -4.25
C ALA A 185 17.74 -3.58 -2.92
N SER A 186 18.17 -4.09 -1.76
CA SER A 186 17.81 -3.53 -0.45
C SER A 186 18.62 -2.28 -0.05
N GLY A 187 19.83 -2.12 -0.60
CA GLY A 187 20.67 -0.94 -0.40
C GLY A 187 20.07 0.33 -1.01
N ALA A 188 20.58 1.51 -0.62
CA ALA A 188 20.16 2.78 -1.23
C ALA A 188 20.40 2.80 -2.75
N PHE A 189 21.55 2.28 -3.19
CA PHE A 189 21.91 2.13 -4.60
C PHE A 189 21.00 1.13 -5.33
N GLY A 190 20.77 -0.05 -4.75
CA GLY A 190 19.88 -1.06 -5.32
C GLY A 190 18.43 -0.57 -5.49
N ARG A 191 17.91 0.18 -4.51
CA ARG A 191 16.59 0.82 -4.61
C ARG A 191 16.54 1.87 -5.71
N MET A 192 17.63 2.63 -5.90
CA MET A 192 17.72 3.61 -6.99
C MET A 192 17.78 2.91 -8.36
N ALA A 193 18.67 1.93 -8.51
CA ALA A 193 18.80 1.15 -9.74
C ALA A 193 17.48 0.46 -10.13
N PHE A 194 16.79 -0.14 -9.15
CA PHE A 194 15.48 -0.75 -9.37
C PHE A 194 14.42 0.27 -9.81
N ARG A 195 14.41 1.48 -9.23
CA ARG A 195 13.52 2.56 -9.69
C ARG A 195 13.83 2.98 -11.12
N LEU A 196 15.11 3.16 -11.46
CA LEU A 196 15.54 3.54 -12.81
C LEU A 196 15.18 2.45 -13.83
N ALA A 197 15.35 1.19 -13.48
CA ALA A 197 14.98 0.04 -14.32
C ALA A 197 13.47 -0.07 -14.58
N LEU A 198 12.62 0.50 -13.72
CA LEU A 198 11.17 0.54 -13.92
C LEU A 198 10.71 1.65 -14.89
N ILE A 199 11.53 2.69 -15.13
CA ILE A 199 11.13 3.84 -15.96
C ILE A 199 10.72 3.42 -17.38
N PRO A 200 11.47 2.56 -18.11
CA PRO A 200 11.07 2.13 -19.45
C PRO A 200 9.74 1.37 -19.45
N VAL A 201 9.46 0.60 -18.41
CA VAL A 201 8.23 -0.19 -18.28
C VAL A 201 7.00 0.72 -18.13
N GLU A 202 7.16 1.88 -17.50
CA GLU A 202 6.10 2.87 -17.29
C GLU A 202 5.73 3.67 -18.55
N THR A 203 6.44 3.50 -19.66
CA THR A 203 6.15 4.19 -20.92
C THR A 203 4.86 3.73 -21.59
N VAL A 204 4.39 2.52 -21.29
CA VAL A 204 3.08 2.01 -21.74
C VAL A 204 2.02 2.39 -20.71
N PRO A 205 1.08 3.30 -21.04
CA PRO A 205 0.01 3.67 -20.13
C PRO A 205 -0.77 2.45 -19.68
N LEU A 206 -1.25 2.46 -18.43
CA LEU A 206 -1.95 1.36 -17.77
C LEU A 206 -1.09 0.11 -17.52
N VAL A 207 -0.53 -0.53 -18.56
CA VAL A 207 0.26 -1.76 -18.43
C VAL A 207 1.51 -1.53 -17.57
N GLY A 208 2.22 -0.43 -17.80
CA GLY A 208 3.40 -0.09 -17.01
C GLY A 208 3.10 0.16 -15.53
N ILE A 209 1.95 0.77 -15.24
CA ILE A 209 1.45 0.96 -13.87
C ILE A 209 1.16 -0.40 -13.22
N MET A 210 0.51 -1.32 -13.94
CA MET A 210 0.23 -2.66 -13.44
C MET A 210 1.52 -3.45 -13.16
N ILE A 211 2.48 -3.47 -14.09
CA ILE A 211 3.73 -4.19 -13.89
C ILE A 211 4.54 -3.60 -12.74
N SER A 212 4.67 -2.28 -12.67
CA SER A 212 5.41 -1.61 -11.59
C SER A 212 4.78 -1.87 -10.20
N ALA A 213 3.44 -1.84 -10.11
CA ALA A 213 2.71 -2.19 -8.89
C ALA A 213 2.94 -3.66 -8.52
N TRP A 214 2.90 -4.58 -9.50
CA TRP A 214 3.13 -6.01 -9.28
C TRP A 214 4.52 -6.30 -8.73
N LEU A 215 5.54 -5.65 -9.29
CA LEU A 215 6.93 -5.84 -8.87
C LEU A 215 7.18 -5.30 -7.45
N ARG A 216 6.47 -4.24 -7.04
CA ARG A 216 6.59 -3.62 -5.72
C ARG A 216 5.64 -4.18 -4.66
N ALA A 217 4.66 -4.98 -5.06
CA ALA A 217 3.55 -5.44 -4.23
C ALA A 217 3.99 -6.02 -2.87
N LEU A 218 4.89 -7.02 -2.86
CA LEU A 218 5.37 -7.62 -1.61
C LEU A 218 6.04 -6.59 -0.68
N GLY A 219 6.84 -5.69 -1.25
CA GLY A 219 7.51 -4.63 -0.49
C GLY A 219 6.52 -3.65 0.14
N THR A 220 5.49 -3.27 -0.62
CA THR A 220 4.40 -2.41 -0.14
C THR A 220 3.63 -3.06 1.01
N ALA A 221 3.21 -4.33 0.85
CA ALA A 221 2.47 -5.03 1.90
C ALA A 221 3.31 -5.24 3.16
N ARG A 222 4.58 -5.66 3.03
CA ARG A 222 5.51 -5.78 4.15
C ARG A 222 5.72 -4.45 4.87
N TYR A 223 5.80 -3.34 4.13
CA TYR A 223 5.94 -2.01 4.72
C TYR A 223 4.69 -1.61 5.53
N LEU A 224 3.50 -1.83 4.98
CA LEU A 224 2.23 -1.51 5.63
C LEU A 224 2.01 -2.35 6.91
N HIS A 225 2.46 -3.61 6.93
CA HIS A 225 2.39 -4.52 8.08
C HIS A 225 3.54 -4.37 9.09
N LYS A 226 4.45 -3.41 8.91
CA LYS A 226 5.61 -3.24 9.81
C LYS A 226 5.21 -3.11 11.29
N GLU A 227 4.16 -2.34 11.58
CA GLU A 227 3.71 -2.12 12.96
C GLU A 227 3.07 -3.38 13.56
N TYR A 228 2.43 -4.23 12.75
CA TYR A 228 1.92 -5.53 13.19
C TYR A 228 3.05 -6.48 13.60
N PHE A 229 4.07 -6.63 12.75
CA PHE A 229 5.22 -7.47 13.07
C PHE A 229 5.97 -6.98 14.32
N LYS A 230 6.05 -5.65 14.47
CA LYS A 230 6.64 -5.01 15.66
C LYS A 230 5.81 -5.28 16.91
N ALA A 231 4.48 -5.21 16.83
CA ALA A 231 3.59 -5.45 17.97
C ALA A 231 3.69 -6.89 18.49
N LYS A 232 3.86 -7.88 17.60
CA LYS A 232 4.08 -9.29 17.99
C LYS A 232 5.52 -9.63 18.39
N GLY A 233 6.47 -8.70 18.23
CA GLY A 233 7.88 -8.96 18.51
C GLY A 233 8.53 -10.01 17.61
N MET A 234 8.07 -10.15 16.36
CA MET A 234 8.59 -11.15 15.43
C MET A 234 10.03 -10.88 14.99
N THR A 235 10.85 -11.93 14.90
CA THR A 235 12.20 -11.84 14.30
C THR A 235 12.14 -11.70 12.78
N THR A 236 13.26 -11.36 12.14
CA THR A 236 13.30 -11.18 10.68
C THR A 236 13.02 -12.49 9.93
N GLU A 237 13.45 -13.61 10.52
CA GLU A 237 13.24 -14.97 10.03
C GLU A 237 11.76 -15.32 10.12
N GLN A 238 11.14 -15.10 11.29
CA GLN A 238 9.70 -15.31 11.50
C GLN A 238 8.85 -14.48 10.54
N ILE A 239 9.19 -13.21 10.33
CA ILE A 239 8.50 -12.34 9.36
C ILE A 239 8.61 -12.92 7.94
N THR A 240 9.76 -13.48 7.58
CA THR A 240 10.00 -14.02 6.24
C THR A 240 9.18 -15.29 6.02
N VAL A 241 9.17 -16.20 7.00
CA VAL A 241 8.36 -17.43 6.98
C VAL A 241 6.86 -17.08 6.92
N PHE A 242 6.40 -16.19 7.80
CA PHE A 242 5.00 -15.73 7.84
C PHE A 242 4.51 -15.11 6.53
N ILE A 243 5.37 -14.33 5.86
CA ILE A 243 5.06 -13.73 4.56
C ILE A 243 5.09 -14.79 3.45
N GLU A 244 6.02 -15.75 3.49
CA GLU A 244 6.13 -16.77 2.44
C GLU A 244 4.92 -17.71 2.45
N GLU A 245 4.43 -18.11 3.62
CA GLU A 245 3.16 -18.85 3.78
C GLU A 245 1.96 -18.15 3.16
N ARG A 246 1.97 -16.81 3.20
CA ARG A 246 0.87 -15.94 2.72
C ARG A 246 1.31 -15.10 1.53
N LYS A 247 2.26 -15.58 0.73
CA LYS A 247 2.92 -14.77 -0.30
C LYS A 247 1.93 -14.17 -1.27
N TRP A 248 0.95 -14.95 -1.71
CA TRP A 248 -0.07 -14.49 -2.65
C TRP A 248 -1.03 -13.47 -2.02
N ASP A 249 -1.33 -13.61 -0.73
CA ASP A 249 -2.13 -12.64 0.01
C ASP A 249 -1.43 -11.28 0.12
N TYR A 250 -0.16 -11.30 0.51
CA TYR A 250 0.69 -10.12 0.59
C TYR A 250 0.90 -9.48 -0.79
N ARG A 251 1.06 -10.29 -1.85
CA ARG A 251 1.13 -9.79 -3.22
C ARG A 251 -0.18 -9.12 -3.63
N ALA A 252 -1.32 -9.76 -3.42
CA ALA A 252 -2.61 -9.23 -3.83
C ALA A 252 -2.95 -7.93 -3.10
N PHE A 253 -2.79 -7.90 -1.77
CA PHE A 253 -3.00 -6.69 -0.97
C PHE A 253 -2.04 -5.57 -1.38
N GLY A 254 -0.74 -5.86 -1.43
CA GLY A 254 0.28 -4.87 -1.76
C GLY A 254 0.17 -4.34 -3.19
N PHE A 255 -0.30 -5.17 -4.13
CA PHE A 255 -0.60 -4.78 -5.49
C PHE A 255 -1.75 -3.77 -5.55
N ALA A 256 -2.89 -4.09 -4.93
CA ALA A 256 -4.04 -3.20 -4.86
C ALA A 256 -3.70 -1.86 -4.17
N ALA A 257 -2.96 -1.93 -3.06
CA ALA A 257 -2.48 -0.74 -2.34
C ALA A 257 -1.55 0.12 -3.23
N ALA A 258 -0.59 -0.50 -3.92
CA ALA A 258 0.35 0.20 -4.79
C ALA A 258 -0.33 0.85 -6.00
N LEU A 259 -1.38 0.23 -6.55
CA LEU A 259 -2.18 0.82 -7.63
C LEU A 259 -2.89 2.09 -7.18
N LEU A 260 -3.54 2.08 -6.01
CA LEU A 260 -4.20 3.29 -5.49
C LEU A 260 -3.20 4.41 -5.20
N GLU A 261 -2.02 4.08 -4.65
CA GLU A 261 -0.96 5.06 -4.38
C GLU A 261 -0.35 5.67 -5.64
N ARG A 262 -0.61 5.11 -6.83
CA ARG A 262 -0.07 5.61 -8.09
C ARG A 262 -0.79 6.85 -8.62
N VAL A 263 -2.02 7.11 -8.17
CA VAL A 263 -2.80 8.27 -8.62
C VAL A 263 -2.15 9.55 -8.08
N PRO A 264 -1.78 10.54 -8.93
CA PRO A 264 -1.16 11.78 -8.47
C PRO A 264 -2.05 12.49 -7.45
N LEU A 265 -1.46 12.99 -6.35
CA LEU A 265 -2.10 13.65 -5.21
C LEU A 265 -3.09 12.76 -4.43
N LEU A 266 -4.03 12.08 -5.09
CA LEU A 266 -4.97 11.14 -4.46
C LEU A 266 -4.26 9.94 -3.84
N GLY A 267 -3.15 9.49 -4.41
CA GLY A 267 -2.30 8.43 -3.88
C GLY A 267 -1.75 8.76 -2.49
N LEU A 268 -1.56 10.05 -2.17
CA LEU A 268 -1.17 10.47 -0.82
C LEU A 268 -2.29 10.17 0.17
N VAL A 269 -3.55 10.46 -0.18
CA VAL A 269 -4.72 10.10 0.64
C VAL A 269 -4.85 8.59 0.76
N PHE A 270 -4.70 7.87 -0.35
CA PHE A 270 -4.76 6.41 -0.36
C PHE A 270 -3.66 5.75 0.47
N SER A 271 -2.49 6.38 0.62
CA SER A 271 -1.45 5.86 1.51
C SER A 271 -1.89 5.83 2.99
N VAL A 272 -2.81 6.71 3.41
CA VAL A 272 -3.42 6.70 4.75
C VAL A 272 -4.50 5.62 4.82
N SER A 273 -5.36 5.52 3.81
CA SER A 273 -6.40 4.49 3.78
C SER A 273 -5.81 3.08 3.74
N ASN A 274 -4.74 2.88 2.97
CA ASN A 274 -4.01 1.61 2.91
C ASN A 274 -3.43 1.21 4.28
N GLN A 275 -2.97 2.19 5.06
CA GLN A 275 -2.48 1.94 6.42
C GLN A 275 -3.63 1.53 7.37
N ILE A 276 -4.82 2.12 7.21
CA ILE A 276 -6.04 1.71 7.95
C ILE A 276 -6.45 0.29 7.55
N GLY A 277 -6.43 -0.01 6.25
CA GLY A 277 -6.69 -1.35 5.71
C GLY A 277 -5.72 -2.40 6.23
N ALA A 278 -4.42 -2.07 6.28
CA ALA A 278 -3.39 -2.91 6.86
C ALA A 278 -3.62 -3.19 8.36
N ALA A 279 -4.01 -2.17 9.14
CA ALA A 279 -4.37 -2.37 10.55
C ALA A 279 -5.58 -3.30 10.71
N MET A 280 -6.58 -3.15 9.84
CA MET A 280 -7.75 -4.04 9.79
C MET A 280 -7.37 -5.48 9.45
N TRP A 281 -6.47 -5.66 8.48
CA TRP A 281 -5.96 -6.98 8.12
C TRP A 281 -5.16 -7.61 9.25
N ALA A 282 -4.27 -6.84 9.88
CA ALA A 282 -3.49 -7.28 11.05
C ALA A 282 -4.39 -7.79 12.20
N VAL A 283 -5.48 -7.10 12.50
CA VAL A 283 -6.45 -7.53 13.53
C VAL A 283 -7.13 -8.85 13.17
N ASP A 284 -7.49 -9.06 11.90
CA ASP A 284 -8.13 -10.29 11.48
C ASP A 284 -7.12 -11.46 11.37
N LEU A 285 -5.86 -11.19 11.04
CA LEU A 285 -4.76 -12.16 11.14
C LEU A 285 -4.51 -12.58 12.60
N GLU A 286 -4.51 -11.64 13.53
CA GLU A 286 -4.28 -11.95 14.95
C GLU A 286 -5.38 -12.83 15.54
N LYS A 287 -6.65 -12.58 15.18
CA LYS A 287 -7.76 -13.48 15.58
C LYS A 287 -7.55 -14.91 15.08
N ARG A 288 -7.00 -15.08 13.88
CA ARG A 288 -6.67 -16.40 13.34
C ARG A 288 -5.52 -17.03 14.12
N GLN A 289 -4.50 -16.27 14.48
CA GLN A 289 -3.39 -16.74 15.30
C GLN A 289 -3.87 -17.23 16.67
N HIS A 290 -4.78 -16.51 17.34
CA HIS A 290 -5.40 -16.99 18.59
C HIS A 290 -6.12 -18.32 18.41
N TYR A 291 -6.93 -18.44 17.35
CA TYR A 291 -7.64 -19.68 17.06
C TYR A 291 -6.69 -20.86 16.83
N VAL A 292 -5.64 -20.67 16.04
CA VAL A 292 -4.65 -21.73 15.79
C VAL A 292 -3.92 -22.11 17.08
N ALA A 293 -3.58 -21.12 17.92
CA ALA A 293 -2.96 -21.37 19.22
C ALA A 293 -3.87 -22.21 20.14
N GLU A 294 -5.16 -21.89 20.19
CA GLU A 294 -6.17 -22.64 20.97
C GLU A 294 -6.33 -24.08 20.47
N VAL A 295 -6.39 -24.29 19.15
CA VAL A 295 -6.53 -25.62 18.57
C VAL A 295 -5.28 -26.47 18.86
N LYS A 296 -4.07 -25.95 18.62
CA LYS A 296 -2.82 -26.66 18.89
C LYS A 296 -2.64 -27.00 20.37
N ALA A 297 -3.04 -26.09 21.27
CA ALA A 297 -3.04 -26.36 22.70
C ALA A 297 -4.02 -27.49 23.09
N GLY A 298 -5.18 -27.55 22.44
CA GLY A 298 -6.17 -28.61 22.63
C GLY A 298 -5.71 -29.98 22.11
N GLU A 299 -4.97 -30.02 21.00
CA GLU A 299 -4.37 -31.26 20.46
C GLU A 299 -3.27 -31.80 21.37
N SER A 300 -2.36 -30.92 21.81
CA SER A 300 -1.29 -31.27 22.75
C SER A 300 -1.81 -31.79 24.10
N ALA A 301 -3.04 -31.43 24.49
CA ALA A 301 -3.69 -31.92 25.69
C ALA A 301 -4.38 -33.28 25.50
N LYS A 302 -4.74 -33.66 24.27
CA LYS A 302 -5.33 -34.97 23.94
C LYS A 302 -4.28 -36.07 23.75
N GLU A 303 -3.07 -35.69 23.36
CA GLU A 303 -1.94 -36.62 23.18
C GLU A 303 -1.25 -37.00 24.50
N LYS A 304 -1.52 -36.28 25.59
CA LYS A 304 -1.04 -36.57 26.94
C LYS A 304 -2.03 -37.43 27.72
#